data_AF-X6IZI7-F1
#
_entry.id   AF-X6IZI7-F1
#
_cell.length_a   1.000
_cell.length_b   1.000
_cell.length_c   1.000
_cell.angle_alpha   90.00
_cell.angle_beta   90.00
_cell.angle_gamma   90.00
#
_symmetry.space_group_name_H-M   'P 1'
#
loop_
_entity.id
_entity.type
_entity.pdbx_description
1 polymer ?
#
loop_
_entity_poly.entity_id
_entity_poly.type
_entity_poly.pdbx_seq_one_letter_code
_entity_poly.pdbx_strand_id
1 'polypeptide(L)'
;MAEFSLSDLETIIGERARSGDPDSWTAKLFAKGIDKAAQKLGEEAVETVIAAVKGDKNALVSESADLIYHWLVVLGMAGVSLGEVLKELEGRTGRSGVTEKASRPKG
;
A
#
# COMPACT_ATOMS: atom_id res chain seq x y z
N MET A 1 -6.60 -5.01 23.57
CA MET A 1 -7.33 -5.04 22.29
C MET A 1 -6.26 -5.19 21.22
N ALA A 2 -6.44 -6.09 20.25
CA ALA A 2 -5.49 -6.13 19.13
C ALA A 2 -5.57 -4.80 18.38
N GLU A 3 -4.43 -4.18 18.09
CA GLU A 3 -4.38 -2.99 17.24
C GLU A 3 -4.59 -3.42 15.78
N PHE A 4 -5.35 -2.63 15.03
CA PHE A 4 -5.57 -2.83 13.61
C PHE A 4 -4.25 -2.70 12.82
N SER A 5 -3.95 -3.69 11.97
CA SER A 5 -2.72 -3.76 11.19
C SER A 5 -2.96 -3.78 9.68
N LEU A 6 -1.90 -3.55 8.89
CA LEU A 6 -1.96 -3.68 7.43
C LEU A 6 -2.24 -5.12 6.98
N SER A 7 -1.83 -6.12 7.75
CA SER A 7 -2.14 -7.53 7.49
C SER A 7 -3.63 -7.82 7.70
N ASP A 8 -4.26 -7.18 8.69
CA ASP A 8 -5.72 -7.26 8.86
C ASP A 8 -6.43 -6.62 7.67
N LEU A 9 -5.94 -5.46 7.20
CA LEU A 9 -6.49 -4.79 6.03
C LEU A 9 -6.34 -5.61 4.75
N GLU A 10 -5.18 -6.22 4.51
CA GLU A 10 -4.94 -7.14 3.39
C GLU A 10 -5.95 -8.30 3.40
N THR A 11 -6.17 -8.90 4.59
CA THR A 11 -7.15 -9.99 4.77
C THR A 11 -8.57 -9.52 4.44
N ILE A 12 -9.00 -8.39 5.00
CA ILE A 12 -10.33 -7.80 4.76
C ILE A 12 -10.52 -7.48 3.27
N ILE A 13 -9.50 -6.95 2.60
CA ILE A 13 -9.55 -6.68 1.15
C ILE A 13 -9.74 -7.99 0.38
N GLY A 14 -8.98 -9.03 0.70
CA GLY A 14 -9.10 -10.35 0.06
C GLY A 14 -10.49 -10.97 0.25
N GLU A 15 -11.07 -10.87 1.44
CA GLU A 15 -12.43 -11.33 1.74
C GLU A 15 -13.48 -10.54 0.95
N ARG A 16 -13.41 -9.21 0.98
CA ARG A 16 -14.35 -8.32 0.28
C ARG A 16 -14.24 -8.39 -1.23
N ALA A 17 -13.08 -8.73 -1.77
CA ALA A 17 -12.91 -8.96 -3.21
C ALA A 17 -13.67 -10.20 -3.68
N ARG A 18 -13.84 -11.20 -2.82
CA ARG A 18 -14.48 -12.50 -3.12
C ARG A 18 -15.90 -12.62 -2.60
N SER A 19 -16.41 -11.63 -1.88
CA SER A 19 -17.70 -11.73 -1.18
C SER A 19 -18.91 -11.81 -2.12
N GLY A 20 -18.76 -11.42 -3.39
CA GLY A 20 -19.89 -11.30 -4.33
C GLY A 20 -20.89 -10.21 -3.95
N ASP A 21 -20.56 -9.39 -2.94
CA ASP A 21 -21.39 -8.31 -2.44
C ASP A 21 -21.41 -7.14 -3.44
N PRO A 22 -22.55 -6.82 -4.06
CA PRO A 22 -22.66 -5.73 -5.02
C PRO A 22 -22.52 -4.35 -4.37
N ASP A 23 -22.51 -4.22 -3.05
CA ASP A 23 -22.30 -2.96 -2.34
C ASP A 23 -20.86 -2.76 -1.89
N SER A 24 -20.06 -3.84 -1.82
CA SER A 24 -18.63 -3.81 -1.51
C SER A 24 -17.86 -2.99 -2.54
N TRP A 25 -17.24 -1.89 -2.09
CA TRP A 25 -16.36 -1.09 -2.93
C TRP A 25 -15.17 -1.89 -3.47
N THR A 26 -14.57 -2.74 -2.63
CA THR A 26 -13.48 -3.64 -3.04
C THR A 26 -13.96 -4.57 -4.15
N ALA A 27 -15.13 -5.20 -4.03
CA ALA A 27 -15.66 -6.08 -5.07
C ALA A 27 -15.87 -5.34 -6.39
N LYS A 28 -16.39 -4.10 -6.33
CA LYS A 28 -16.55 -3.23 -7.51
C LYS A 28 -15.22 -2.91 -8.18
N LEU A 29 -14.17 -2.63 -7.42
CA LEU A 29 -12.83 -2.38 -7.98
C LEU A 29 -12.28 -3.61 -8.68
N PHE A 30 -12.38 -4.79 -8.04
CA PHE A 30 -11.94 -6.04 -8.64
C PHE A 30 -12.70 -6.36 -9.93
N ALA A 31 -14.02 -6.13 -9.95
CA ALA A 31 -14.86 -6.30 -11.14
C ALA A 31 -14.51 -5.32 -12.27
N LYS A 32 -14.04 -4.10 -11.94
CA LYS A 32 -13.63 -3.08 -12.92
C LYS A 32 -12.22 -3.30 -13.48
N GLY A 33 -11.44 -4.21 -12.90
CA GLY A 33 -10.10 -4.56 -13.38
C GLY A 33 -8.98 -3.65 -12.88
N ILE A 34 -7.75 -4.11 -13.11
CA ILE A 34 -6.54 -3.52 -12.52
C ILE A 34 -6.29 -2.08 -12.96
N ASP A 35 -6.67 -1.72 -14.19
CA ASP A 35 -6.50 -0.37 -14.72
C ASP A 35 -7.27 0.66 -13.87
N LYS A 36 -8.50 0.34 -13.45
CA LYS A 36 -9.29 1.23 -12.62
C LYS A 36 -8.76 1.33 -11.20
N ALA A 37 -8.27 0.22 -10.64
CA ALA A 37 -7.65 0.20 -9.32
C ALA A 37 -6.35 1.02 -9.31
N ALA A 38 -5.50 0.85 -10.33
CA ALA A 38 -4.26 1.61 -10.51
C ALA A 38 -4.51 3.10 -10.75
N GLN A 39 -5.58 3.45 -11.48
CA GLN A 39 -6.01 4.84 -11.63
C GLN A 39 -6.32 5.46 -10.26
N LYS A 40 -7.13 4.79 -9.43
CA LYS A 40 -7.45 5.29 -8.08
C LYS A 40 -6.19 5.43 -7.23
N LEU A 41 -5.31 4.44 -7.24
CA LEU A 41 -4.02 4.53 -6.55
C LEU A 41 -3.22 5.78 -6.97
N GLY A 42 -3.20 6.10 -8.26
CA GLY A 42 -2.55 7.30 -8.78
C GLY A 42 -3.21 8.61 -8.33
N GLU A 43 -4.54 8.65 -8.28
CA GLU A 43 -5.31 9.78 -7.76
C GLU A 43 -4.95 10.06 -6.29
N GLU A 44 -5.03 9.05 -5.43
CA GLU A 44 -4.74 9.19 -3.99
C GLU A 44 -3.28 9.62 -3.73
N ALA A 45 -2.33 9.15 -4.56
CA ALA A 45 -0.93 9.55 -4.47
C ALA A 45 -0.75 11.04 -4.74
N VAL A 46 -1.45 11.58 -5.74
CA VAL A 46 -1.40 13.02 -6.05
C VAL A 46 -2.09 13.83 -4.95
N GLU A 47 -3.23 13.36 -4.45
CA GLU A 47 -3.97 14.02 -3.37
C GLU A 47 -3.15 14.06 -2.07
N THR A 48 -2.47 12.96 -1.73
CA THR A 48 -1.52 12.88 -0.60
C THR A 48 -0.40 13.91 -0.73
N VAL A 49 0.20 14.05 -1.92
CA VAL A 49 1.24 15.06 -2.18
C VAL A 49 0.69 16.47 -2.02
N ILE A 50 -0.50 16.75 -2.55
CA ILE A 50 -1.16 18.06 -2.43
C ILE A 50 -1.43 18.39 -0.95
N ALA A 51 -1.95 17.45 -0.17
CA ALA A 51 -2.22 17.62 1.25
C ALA A 51 -0.93 17.95 2.03
N ALA A 52 0.16 17.23 1.74
CA ALA A 52 1.47 17.49 2.33
C ALA A 52 1.99 18.90 2.00
N VAL A 53 1.93 19.31 0.72
CA VAL A 53 2.38 20.65 0.28
C VAL A 53 1.56 21.77 0.94
N LYS A 54 0.26 21.55 1.14
CA LYS A 54 -0.62 22.51 1.84
C LYS A 54 -0.41 22.55 3.35
N GLY A 55 0.33 21.60 3.92
CA GLY A 55 0.47 21.45 5.37
C GLY A 55 -0.84 21.05 6.08
N ASP A 56 -1.80 20.50 5.33
CA ASP A 56 -3.07 20.05 5.89
C ASP A 56 -2.89 18.64 6.47
N LYS A 57 -2.72 18.57 7.78
CA LYS A 57 -2.50 17.31 8.49
C LYS A 57 -3.69 16.36 8.42
N ASN A 58 -4.91 16.89 8.44
CA ASN A 58 -6.11 16.05 8.44
C ASN A 58 -6.31 15.42 7.07
N ALA A 59 -6.17 16.23 6.02
CA ALA A 59 -6.16 15.71 4.65
C ALA A 59 -5.02 14.71 4.47
N LEU A 60 -3.80 15.02 4.93
CA LEU A 60 -2.66 14.12 4.76
C LEU A 60 -2.90 12.74 5.39
N VAL A 61 -3.53 12.68 6.58
CA VAL A 61 -3.90 11.40 7.20
C VAL A 61 -4.95 10.66 6.37
N SER A 62 -5.98 11.36 5.90
CA SER A 62 -7.06 10.76 5.09
C SER A 62 -6.53 10.21 3.77
N GLU A 63 -5.84 11.04 2.98
CA GLU A 63 -5.31 10.65 1.67
C GLU A 63 -4.25 9.54 1.78
N SER A 64 -3.45 9.56 2.86
CA SER A 64 -2.49 8.46 3.11
C SER A 64 -3.19 7.14 3.40
N ALA A 65 -4.34 7.16 4.10
CA ALA A 65 -5.12 5.96 4.36
C ALA A 65 -5.72 5.40 3.06
N ASP A 66 -6.28 6.27 2.21
CA ASP A 66 -6.83 5.88 0.91
C ASP A 66 -5.74 5.38 -0.04
N LEU A 67 -4.58 6.03 -0.06
CA LEU A 67 -3.39 5.59 -0.78
C LEU A 67 -2.98 4.16 -0.39
N ILE A 68 -2.85 3.88 0.91
CA ILE A 68 -2.46 2.56 1.41
C ILE A 68 -3.53 1.51 1.09
N TYR A 69 -4.81 1.84 1.25
CA TYR A 69 -5.91 0.96 0.89
C TYR A 69 -5.88 0.59 -0.60
N HIS A 70 -5.81 1.58 -1.48
CA HIS A 70 -5.78 1.36 -2.92
C HIS A 70 -4.50 0.65 -3.37
N TRP A 71 -3.39 0.87 -2.67
CA TRP A 71 -2.16 0.14 -2.92
C TRP A 71 -2.30 -1.35 -2.60
N LEU A 72 -2.87 -1.71 -1.45
CA LEU A 72 -3.15 -3.12 -1.09
C LEU A 72 -4.14 -3.78 -2.05
N VAL A 73 -5.14 -3.04 -2.55
CA VAL A 73 -6.04 -3.55 -3.60
C VAL A 73 -5.27 -3.89 -4.87
N VAL A 74 -4.39 -2.99 -5.34
CA VAL A 74 -3.56 -3.24 -6.54
C VAL A 74 -2.63 -4.43 -6.34
N LEU A 75 -1.98 -4.56 -5.17
CA LEU A 75 -1.16 -5.73 -4.83
C LEU A 75 -1.98 -7.03 -4.92
N GLY A 76 -3.15 -7.06 -4.27
CA GLY A 76 -4.04 -8.22 -4.28
C GLY A 76 -4.51 -8.61 -5.69
N MET A 77 -4.79 -7.63 -6.56
CA MET A 77 -5.15 -7.88 -7.96
C MET A 77 -3.96 -8.38 -8.79
N ALA A 78 -2.74 -7.92 -8.49
CA ALA A 78 -1.51 -8.34 -9.13
C ALA A 78 -0.97 -9.70 -8.61
N GLY A 79 -1.62 -10.28 -7.59
CA GLY A 79 -1.15 -11.51 -6.94
C GLY A 79 0.13 -11.33 -6.12
N VAL A 80 0.43 -10.10 -5.70
CA VAL A 80 1.57 -9.77 -4.84
C VAL A 80 1.07 -9.63 -3.41
N SER A 81 1.70 -10.31 -2.46
CA SER A 81 1.37 -10.19 -1.04
C SER A 81 2.06 -8.99 -0.39
N LEU A 82 1.42 -8.42 0.64
CA LEU A 82 2.05 -7.43 1.53
C LEU A 82 3.36 -7.99 2.12
N GLY A 83 3.37 -9.27 2.48
CA GLY A 83 4.57 -9.96 2.99
C GLY A 83 5.76 -9.91 2.04
N GLU A 84 5.54 -10.06 0.72
CA GLU A 84 6.60 -9.92 -0.28
C GLU A 84 7.18 -8.51 -0.33
N VAL A 85 6.32 -7.47 -0.25
CA VAL A 85 6.79 -6.08 -0.19
C VAL A 85 7.55 -5.82 1.11
N LEU A 86 7.03 -6.27 2.25
CA LEU A 86 7.69 -6.07 3.55
C LEU A 86 9.06 -6.74 3.58
N LYS A 87 9.22 -7.92 2.99
CA LYS A 87 10.50 -8.60 2.84
C LYS A 87 11.50 -7.80 1.98
N GLU A 88 11.03 -7.19 0.90
CA GLU A 88 11.85 -6.29 0.08
C GLU A 88 12.28 -5.04 0.87
N LEU A 89 11.37 -4.44 1.66
CA LEU A 89 11.67 -3.30 2.52
C LEU A 89 12.69 -3.67 3.62
N GLU A 90 12.54 -4.82 4.27
CA GLU A 90 13.50 -5.36 5.23
C GLU A 90 14.88 -5.56 4.61
N GLY A 91 14.94 -6.07 3.38
CA GLY A 91 16.18 -6.20 2.62
C GLY A 91 16.89 -4.87 2.37
N ARG A 92 16.14 -3.77 2.21
CA ARG A 92 16.70 -2.41 2.03
C ARG A 92 17.22 -1.82 3.33
N THR A 93 16.48 -1.99 4.44
CA THR A 93 16.86 -1.46 5.75
C THR A 93 18.04 -2.25 6.36
N GLY A 94 18.14 -3.56 6.09
CA GLY A 94 19.28 -4.38 6.51
C GLY A 94 20.59 -4.09 5.78
N ARG A 95 20.52 -3.51 4.57
CA ARG A 95 21.71 -3.12 3.78
C ARG A 95 22.21 -1.71 4.06
N SER A 96 21.37 -0.83 4.61
CA SER A 96 21.77 0.54 4.93
C SER A 96 22.66 0.59 6.17
N GLY A 97 23.98 0.63 5.95
CA GLY A 97 24.95 1.21 6.89
C GLY A 97 26.10 0.30 7.34
N VAL A 98 25.92 -1.02 7.38
CA VAL A 98 26.95 -1.96 7.88
C VAL A 98 27.70 -2.65 6.73
N THR A 99 26.98 -3.09 5.70
CA THR A 99 27.57 -3.80 4.56
C THR A 99 28.32 -2.87 3.60
N GLU A 100 27.82 -1.65 3.36
CA GLU A 100 28.51 -0.64 2.51
C GLU A 100 29.85 -0.16 3.11
N LYS A 101 29.96 -0.09 4.44
CA LYS A 101 31.23 0.26 5.11
C LYS A 101 32.23 -0.91 5.10
N ALA A 102 31.75 -2.15 5.13
CA ALA A 102 32.58 -3.35 5.10
C ALA A 102 33.08 -3.72 3.70
N SER A 103 32.37 -3.31 2.64
CA SER A 103 32.75 -3.55 1.24
C SER A 103 33.67 -2.49 0.64
N ARG A 104 34.04 -1.44 1.40
CA ARG A 104 34.94 -0.40 0.90
C ARG A 104 36.38 -0.92 0.94
N PRO A 105 37.12 -0.95 -0.20
CA PRO A 105 38.55 -1.23 -0.14
C PRO A 105 39.21 -0.19 0.76
N LYS A 106 40.02 -0.65 1.72
CA LYS A 106 40.88 0.23 2.51
C LYS A 106 41.94 0.80 1.56
N GLY A 107 41.66 1.97 1.02
CA GLY A 107 42.65 2.84 0.40
C GLY A 107 43.35 3.68 1.46
#